data_AF-A0A556QK08-F1
#
_entry.id   AF-A0A556QK08-F1
#
_cell.length_a   1.000
_cell.length_b   1.000
_cell.length_c   1.000
_cell.angle_alpha   90.00
_cell.angle_beta   90.00
_cell.angle_gamma   90.00
#
_symmetry.space_group_name_H-M   'P 1'
#
loop_
_entity.id
_entity.type
_entity.pdbx_description
1 polymer ?
#
loop_
_entity_poly.entity_id
_entity_poly.type
_entity_poly.pdbx_seq_one_letter_code
_entity_poly.pdbx_strand_id
1 'polypeptide(L)'
;MDWIKDHLQIVIAIAGVIAYWLNARSKNKAGEAADYDGDGQAVHAPGGGRTMREHDQAADHDENTRRIQDEIRRKIAERQGGVTRTAPTVTPTPPPMPAHRREPVMAPYATEIRREETEREAAIVLERQRKLAEQLAALRERKAEAGRDAKSVWMQQPESVAAAKSSRDDIGLLTELRNASSLRKAIVLREVLGTPVGLR
;
A
#
# COMPACT_ATOMS: atom_id res chain seq x y z
N MET A 1 12.20 -5.71 -27.46
CA MET A 1 12.58 -5.84 -26.04
C MET A 1 12.40 -4.51 -25.27
N ASP A 2 11.88 -3.46 -25.91
CA ASP A 2 11.84 -2.10 -25.33
C ASP A 2 10.67 -1.85 -24.39
N TRP A 3 9.61 -2.65 -24.49
CA TRP A 3 8.45 -2.57 -23.59
C TRP A 3 8.81 -2.70 -22.10
N ILE A 4 9.81 -3.52 -21.75
CA ILE A 4 10.29 -3.65 -20.36
C ILE A 4 11.04 -2.41 -19.87
N LYS A 5 11.71 -1.69 -20.77
CA LYS A 5 12.40 -0.44 -20.42
C LYS A 5 11.39 0.69 -20.19
N ASP A 6 10.35 0.74 -21.02
CA ASP A 6 9.26 1.73 -20.89
C ASP A 6 8.41 1.52 -19.63
N HIS A 7 8.29 0.26 -19.17
CA HIS A 7 7.49 -0.12 -18.01
C HIS A 7 8.35 -0.57 -16.83
N LEU A 8 9.61 -0.13 -16.76
CA LEU A 8 10.53 -0.48 -15.67
C LEU A 8 9.94 -0.09 -14.30
N GLN A 9 9.22 1.04 -14.25
CA GLN A 9 8.48 1.49 -13.06
C GLN A 9 7.40 0.49 -12.63
N ILE A 10 6.69 -0.11 -13.58
CA ILE A 10 5.67 -1.14 -13.29
C ILE A 10 6.34 -2.41 -12.76
N VAL A 11 7.47 -2.81 -13.34
CA VAL A 11 8.23 -3.97 -12.87
C VAL A 11 8.72 -3.75 -11.44
N ILE A 12 9.24 -2.57 -11.11
CA ILE A 12 9.67 -2.20 -9.76
C ILE A 12 8.48 -2.19 -8.78
N ALA A 13 7.34 -1.63 -9.19
CA ALA A 13 6.14 -1.62 -8.36
C ALA A 13 5.63 -3.04 -8.08
N ILE A 14 5.57 -3.91 -9.09
CA ILE A 14 5.19 -5.32 -8.94
C ILE A 14 6.18 -6.05 -8.05
N ALA A 15 7.49 -5.84 -8.24
CA ALA A 15 8.53 -6.43 -7.39
C ALA A 15 8.39 -5.99 -5.92
N GLY A 16 8.08 -4.71 -5.67
CA GLY A 16 7.81 -4.19 -4.34
C GLY A 16 6.59 -4.81 -3.67
N VAL A 17 5.50 -4.99 -4.42
CA VAL A 17 4.28 -5.66 -3.93
C VAL A 17 4.55 -7.14 -3.63
N ILE A 18 5.27 -7.84 -4.50
CA ILE A 18 5.67 -9.24 -4.30
C ILE A 18 6.58 -9.36 -3.06
N ALA A 19 7.55 -8.46 -2.90
CA ALA A 19 8.44 -8.43 -1.74
C ALA A 19 7.67 -8.13 -0.44
N TYR A 20 6.74 -7.17 -0.45
CA TYR A 20 5.88 -6.88 0.68
C TYR A 20 5.02 -8.09 1.06
N TRP A 21 4.45 -8.78 0.08
CA TRP A 21 3.64 -9.97 0.31
C TRP A 21 4.46 -11.16 0.84
N LEU A 22 5.66 -11.37 0.31
CA LEU A 22 6.61 -12.38 0.82
C LEU A 22 7.06 -12.07 2.25
N ASN A 23 7.33 -10.81 2.57
CA ASN A 23 7.69 -10.37 3.92
C ASN A 23 6.50 -10.55 4.89
N ALA A 24 5.29 -10.15 4.49
CA ALA A 24 4.06 -10.37 5.28
C ALA A 24 3.79 -11.86 5.52
N ARG A 25 4.07 -12.71 4.52
CA ARG A 25 3.93 -14.17 4.65
C ARG A 25 5.02 -14.79 5.53
N SER A 26 6.25 -14.27 5.46
CA SER A 26 7.37 -14.69 6.32
C SER A 26 7.10 -14.35 7.78
N LYS A 27 6.56 -13.15 8.06
CA LYS A 27 6.18 -12.72 9.42
C LYS A 27 5.13 -13.62 10.07
N ASN A 28 4.25 -14.24 9.30
CA ASN A 28 3.29 -15.23 9.82
C ASN A 28 3.93 -16.61 10.08
N LYS A 29 5.12 -16.89 9.55
CA LYS A 29 5.89 -18.13 9.82
C LYS A 29 6.99 -17.93 10.86
N ALA A 30 7.48 -16.70 11.03
CA ALA A 30 8.57 -16.33 11.92
C ALA A 30 8.06 -15.84 13.28
N GLY A 31 7.25 -16.66 13.95
CA GLY A 31 6.82 -16.42 15.33
C GLY A 31 7.94 -16.54 16.37
N GLU A 32 9.22 -16.58 15.98
CA GLU A 32 10.35 -16.64 16.90
C GLU A 32 11.55 -15.84 16.34
N ALA A 33 11.85 -14.75 17.06
CA ALA A 33 13.05 -13.92 17.04
C ALA A 33 13.70 -13.60 15.68
N ALA A 34 13.16 -12.57 15.02
CA ALA A 34 14.02 -11.65 14.29
C ALA A 34 13.75 -10.25 14.83
N ASP A 35 14.59 -9.83 15.77
CA ASP A 35 14.63 -8.45 16.24
C ASP A 35 15.16 -7.61 15.07
N TYR A 36 14.24 -7.02 14.32
CA TYR A 36 14.52 -6.05 13.27
C TYR A 36 14.54 -4.67 13.92
N ASP A 37 15.66 -3.96 13.80
CA ASP A 37 15.68 -2.51 13.96
C ASP A 37 14.88 -1.85 12.82
N GLY A 38 14.41 -0.64 13.10
CA GLY A 38 13.33 0.05 12.39
C GLY A 38 13.63 0.49 10.95
N ASP A 39 14.56 -0.16 10.24
CA ASP A 39 14.94 0.09 8.85
C ASP A 39 14.89 -1.17 7.94
N GLY A 40 14.60 -2.35 8.50
CA GLY A 40 14.27 -3.55 7.73
C GLY A 40 15.46 -4.43 7.32
N GLN A 41 16.62 -4.31 7.96
CA GLN A 41 17.70 -5.30 7.83
C GLN A 41 17.66 -6.34 8.96
N ALA A 42 17.94 -7.60 8.62
CA ALA A 42 17.92 -8.70 9.59
C ALA A 42 19.16 -8.63 10.49
N VAL A 43 18.99 -8.31 11.77
CA VAL A 43 20.08 -8.44 12.75
C VAL A 43 20.39 -9.93 12.93
N HIS A 44 21.53 -10.36 12.41
CA HIS A 44 21.97 -11.75 12.51
C HIS A 44 22.25 -12.15 13.96
N ALA A 45 21.75 -13.33 14.35
CA ALA A 45 22.09 -14.03 15.58
C ALA A 45 23.62 -14.23 15.73
N PRO A 46 24.15 -14.27 16.96
CA PRO A 46 25.56 -14.06 17.25
C PRO A 46 26.38 -15.32 16.93
N GLY A 47 27.27 -15.23 15.95
CA GLY A 47 28.19 -16.32 15.62
C GLY A 47 28.86 -16.15 14.27
N GLY A 48 29.67 -15.11 14.08
CA GLY A 48 30.46 -15.01 12.86
C GLY A 48 31.04 -13.64 12.55
N GLY A 49 32.07 -13.24 13.29
CA GLY A 49 33.20 -12.41 12.82
C GLY A 49 32.94 -11.25 11.86
N ARG A 50 32.06 -10.30 12.20
CA ARG A 50 31.91 -9.04 11.46
C ARG A 50 32.02 -7.86 12.43
N THR A 51 33.25 -7.47 12.74
CA THR A 51 33.53 -6.31 13.60
C THR A 51 34.44 -5.34 12.85
N MET A 52 34.19 -4.04 13.03
CA MET A 52 34.94 -2.85 12.58
C MET A 52 34.34 -2.08 11.38
N ARG A 53 34.04 -2.68 10.23
CA ARG A 53 33.62 -1.92 9.03
C ARG A 53 32.19 -1.34 9.06
N GLU A 54 31.26 -1.96 9.79
CA GLU A 54 29.86 -1.48 9.92
C GLU A 54 29.74 -0.34 10.95
N HIS A 55 30.63 -0.28 11.96
CA HIS A 55 30.61 0.78 12.97
C HIS A 55 31.10 2.13 12.40
N ASP A 56 32.06 2.09 11.48
CA ASP A 56 32.54 3.29 10.78
C ASP A 56 31.45 3.87 9.85
N GLN A 57 30.71 3.00 9.15
CA GLN A 57 29.62 3.44 8.28
C GLN A 57 28.45 4.07 9.04
N ALA A 58 28.07 3.50 10.18
CA ALA A 58 27.02 4.08 11.02
C ALA A 58 27.42 5.48 11.56
N ALA A 59 28.68 5.65 11.96
CA ALA A 59 29.19 6.95 12.40
C ALA A 59 29.20 8.00 11.27
N ASP A 60 29.58 7.61 10.05
CA ASP A 60 29.58 8.49 8.88
C ASP A 60 28.16 8.95 8.51
N HIS A 61 27.15 8.06 8.65
CA HIS A 61 25.75 8.39 8.40
C HIS A 61 25.17 9.38 9.43
N ASP A 62 25.57 9.26 10.69
CA ASP A 62 25.14 10.16 11.76
C ASP A 62 25.69 11.58 11.56
N GLU A 63 26.95 11.71 11.15
CA GLU A 63 27.57 13.01 10.86
C GLU A 63 26.91 13.71 9.66
N ASN A 64 26.63 12.95 8.60
CA ASN A 64 25.96 13.49 7.41
C ASN A 64 24.54 13.98 7.75
N THR A 65 23.81 13.24 8.58
CA THR A 65 22.47 13.63 9.03
C THR A 65 22.49 14.93 9.83
N ARG A 66 23.49 15.12 10.70
CA ARG A 66 23.69 16.38 11.45
C ARG A 66 23.96 17.56 10.51
N ARG A 67 24.83 17.39 9.50
CA ARG A 67 25.11 18.43 8.49
C ARG A 67 23.86 18.84 7.72
N ILE A 68 23.03 17.86 7.33
CA ILE A 68 21.78 18.12 6.60
C ILE A 68 20.80 18.92 7.48
N GLN A 69 20.66 18.57 8.75
CA GLN A 69 19.77 19.30 9.66
C GLN A 69 20.23 20.74 9.89
N ASP A 70 21.53 20.97 10.04
CA ASP A 70 22.10 22.31 10.20
C ASP A 70 21.93 23.16 8.94
N GLU A 71 22.09 22.58 7.75
CA GLU A 71 21.84 23.28 6.48
C GLU A 71 20.36 23.65 6.31
N ILE A 72 19.44 22.75 6.69
CA ILE A 72 18.00 23.03 6.68
C ILE A 72 17.65 24.16 7.65
N ARG A 73 18.17 24.13 8.88
CA ARG A 73 17.94 25.20 9.86
C ARG A 73 18.45 26.54 9.36
N ARG A 74 19.66 26.56 8.76
CA ARG A 74 20.22 27.76 8.15
C ARG A 74 19.34 28.29 7.01
N LYS A 75 18.88 27.43 6.09
CA LYS A 75 17.98 27.81 4.99
C LYS A 75 16.62 28.33 5.49
N ILE A 76 16.08 27.77 6.58
CA ILE A 76 14.83 28.25 7.18
C ILE A 76 15.06 29.64 7.81
N ALA A 77 16.15 29.84 8.53
CA ALA A 77 16.48 31.14 9.13
C ALA A 77 16.70 32.21 8.05
N GLU A 78 17.41 31.90 6.96
CA GLU A 78 17.57 32.80 5.81
C GLU A 78 16.22 33.14 5.15
N ARG A 79 15.30 32.16 5.04
CA ARG A 79 13.94 32.40 4.51
C ARG A 79 13.05 33.19 5.47
N GLN A 80 13.19 32.99 6.78
CA GLN A 80 12.42 33.71 7.79
C GLN A 80 12.91 35.15 7.98
N GLY A 81 14.20 35.43 7.74
CA GLY A 81 14.75 36.78 7.75
C GLY A 81 14.31 37.67 6.57
N GLY A 82 13.69 37.10 5.52
CA GLY A 82 13.27 37.81 4.31
C GLY A 82 11.77 38.03 4.14
N VAL A 83 10.91 37.52 5.04
CA VAL A 83 9.45 37.70 4.93
C VAL A 83 8.99 38.77 5.90
N THR A 84 9.00 40.01 5.42
CA THR A 84 8.08 41.03 5.90
C THR A 84 6.65 40.54 5.66
N ARG A 85 6.06 39.95 6.69
CA ARG A 85 4.61 39.72 6.77
C ARG A 85 3.94 41.08 6.93
N THR A 86 3.73 41.79 5.82
CA THR A 86 2.80 42.93 5.78
C THR A 86 1.38 42.38 5.62
N ALA A 87 0.63 42.37 6.70
CA ALA A 87 -0.80 42.61 6.61
C ALA A 87 -1.01 44.14 6.68
N PRO A 88 -1.87 44.70 5.83
CA PRO A 88 -2.95 45.49 6.41
C PRO A 88 -4.32 45.19 5.78
N THR A 89 -5.32 45.24 6.64
CA THR A 89 -6.75 45.35 6.34
C THR A 89 -7.04 46.67 5.63
N VAL A 90 -7.60 46.63 4.41
CA VAL A 90 -8.46 47.70 3.85
C VAL A 90 -9.42 47.04 2.85
N THR A 91 -10.72 47.20 3.04
CA THR A 91 -11.77 46.98 2.04
C THR A 91 -11.78 48.13 1.04
N PRO A 92 -11.68 47.88 -0.28
CA PRO A 92 -12.15 48.81 -1.29
C PRO A 92 -13.34 48.23 -2.06
N THR A 93 -14.37 49.06 -2.20
CA THR A 93 -15.47 49.08 -3.16
C THR A 93 -15.41 48.04 -4.30
N PRO A 94 -16.52 47.32 -4.60
CA PRO A 94 -16.55 46.42 -5.75
C PRO A 94 -16.29 47.20 -7.05
N PRO A 95 -15.47 46.67 -7.98
CA PRO A 95 -15.25 47.30 -9.28
C PRO A 95 -16.58 47.38 -10.06
N PRO A 96 -16.79 48.43 -10.89
CA PRO A 96 -17.92 48.45 -11.80
C PRO A 96 -17.88 47.20 -12.68
N MET A 97 -19.01 46.48 -12.77
CA MET A 97 -19.14 45.30 -13.61
C MET A 97 -18.73 45.65 -15.05
N PRO A 98 -17.85 44.87 -15.69
CA PRO A 98 -17.56 45.07 -17.10
C PRO A 98 -18.85 44.87 -17.89
N ALA A 99 -19.20 45.86 -18.72
CA ALA A 99 -20.29 45.77 -19.68
C ALA A 99 -20.17 44.46 -20.46
N HIS A 100 -21.30 43.76 -20.62
CA HIS A 100 -21.41 42.50 -21.34
C HIS A 100 -20.49 42.45 -22.55
N ARG A 101 -19.42 41.66 -22.42
CA ARG A 101 -18.60 41.24 -23.55
C ARG A 101 -19.53 40.45 -24.45
N ARG A 102 -19.90 41.03 -25.61
CA ARG A 102 -20.62 40.29 -26.66
C ARG A 102 -19.80 39.04 -26.95
N GLU A 103 -20.38 37.87 -26.70
CA GLU A 103 -19.79 36.60 -27.10
C GLU A 103 -19.55 36.65 -28.61
N PRO A 104 -18.33 36.34 -29.10
CA PRO A 104 -18.14 36.15 -30.52
C PRO A 104 -19.02 34.96 -30.92
N VAL A 105 -19.98 35.19 -31.81
CA VAL A 105 -20.74 34.14 -32.47
C VAL A 105 -19.71 33.26 -33.18
N MET A 106 -19.40 32.09 -32.59
CA MET A 106 -18.46 31.16 -33.19
C MET A 106 -19.02 30.73 -34.54
N ALA A 107 -18.19 30.84 -35.56
CA ALA A 107 -18.55 30.44 -36.91
C ALA A 107 -18.86 28.93 -36.96
N PRO A 108 -19.82 28.48 -37.78
CA PRO A 108 -20.38 27.11 -37.77
C PRO A 108 -19.33 26.00 -37.99
N TYR A 109 -18.17 26.32 -38.55
CA TYR A 109 -17.07 25.39 -38.81
C TYR A 109 -16.38 24.89 -37.53
N ALA A 110 -16.42 25.68 -36.44
CA ALA A 110 -15.79 25.29 -35.17
C ALA A 110 -16.61 24.24 -34.38
N THR A 111 -17.90 24.06 -34.71
CA THR A 111 -18.78 23.09 -34.04
C THR A 111 -18.67 21.69 -34.67
N GLU A 112 -18.36 21.59 -35.95
CA GLU A 112 -18.22 20.31 -36.67
C GLU A 112 -16.94 19.57 -36.26
N ILE A 113 -15.81 20.28 -36.19
CA ILE A 113 -14.52 19.69 -35.76
C ILE A 113 -14.62 19.14 -34.32
N ARG A 114 -15.30 19.88 -33.43
CA ARG A 114 -15.53 19.45 -32.04
C ARG A 114 -16.42 18.21 -31.95
N ARG A 115 -17.35 18.01 -32.90
CA ARG A 115 -18.26 16.86 -32.92
C ARG A 115 -17.54 15.58 -33.34
N GLU A 116 -16.71 15.64 -34.38
CA GLU A 116 -15.92 14.48 -34.83
C GLU A 116 -14.93 14.00 -33.76
N GLU A 117 -14.28 14.92 -33.04
CA GLU A 117 -13.39 14.57 -31.93
C GLU A 117 -14.16 13.86 -30.81
N THR A 118 -15.33 14.37 -30.43
CA THR A 118 -16.15 13.74 -29.39
C THR A 118 -16.65 12.34 -29.77
N GLU A 119 -16.93 12.09 -31.05
CA GLU A 119 -17.36 10.77 -31.54
C GLU A 119 -16.21 9.76 -31.52
N ARG A 120 -14.98 10.19 -31.86
CA ARG A 120 -13.78 9.35 -31.74
C ARG A 120 -13.45 9.03 -30.29
N GLU A 121 -13.54 10.01 -29.41
CA GLU A 121 -13.37 9.80 -27.96
C GLU A 121 -14.42 8.84 -27.40
N ALA A 122 -15.68 8.98 -27.81
CA ALA A 122 -16.76 8.08 -27.41
C ALA A 122 -16.49 6.64 -27.89
N ALA A 123 -15.98 6.46 -29.11
CA ALA A 123 -15.62 5.14 -29.63
C ALA A 123 -14.49 4.49 -28.81
N ILE A 124 -13.44 5.25 -28.47
CA ILE A 124 -12.32 4.77 -27.65
C ILE A 124 -12.80 4.37 -26.25
N VAL A 125 -13.67 5.18 -25.63
CA VAL A 125 -14.26 4.88 -24.33
C VAL A 125 -15.09 3.60 -24.39
N LEU A 126 -15.87 3.41 -25.46
CA LEU A 126 -16.71 2.23 -25.64
C LEU A 126 -15.90 0.95 -25.84
N GLU A 127 -14.78 1.02 -26.59
CA GLU A 127 -13.83 -0.09 -26.69
C GLU A 127 -13.20 -0.44 -25.34
N ARG A 128 -12.83 0.57 -24.55
CA ARG A 128 -12.28 0.36 -23.21
C ARG A 128 -13.28 -0.32 -22.28
N GLN A 129 -14.56 0.06 -22.35
CA GLN A 129 -15.63 -0.58 -21.59
C GLN A 129 -15.83 -2.05 -22.00
N ARG A 130 -15.80 -2.35 -23.30
CA ARG A 130 -15.86 -3.73 -23.81
C ARG A 130 -14.71 -4.58 -23.27
N LYS A 131 -13.49 -4.07 -23.33
CA LYS A 131 -12.30 -4.77 -22.82
C LYS A 131 -12.39 -5.04 -21.32
N LEU A 132 -12.91 -4.10 -20.53
CA LEU A 132 -13.14 -4.30 -19.10
C LEU A 132 -14.23 -5.36 -18.84
N ALA A 133 -15.31 -5.36 -19.62
CA ALA A 133 -16.37 -6.36 -19.50
C ALA A 133 -15.86 -7.78 -19.81
N GLU A 134 -15.04 -7.92 -20.86
CA GLU A 134 -14.38 -9.19 -21.21
C GLU A 134 -13.45 -9.68 -20.09
N GLN A 135 -12.64 -8.78 -19.50
CA GLN A 135 -11.77 -9.13 -18.37
C GLN A 135 -12.58 -9.63 -17.15
N LEU A 136 -13.70 -8.97 -16.84
CA LEU A 136 -14.58 -9.39 -15.76
C LEU A 136 -15.26 -10.73 -16.05
N ALA A 137 -15.65 -10.99 -17.31
CA ALA A 137 -16.22 -12.26 -17.71
C ALA A 137 -15.19 -13.40 -17.55
N ALA A 138 -13.96 -13.21 -18.04
CA ALA A 138 -12.88 -14.19 -17.92
C ALA A 138 -12.52 -14.49 -16.45
N LEU A 139 -12.49 -13.46 -15.58
CA LEU A 139 -12.26 -13.66 -14.15
C LEU A 139 -13.41 -14.42 -13.47
N ARG A 140 -14.66 -14.16 -13.86
CA ARG A 140 -15.82 -14.90 -13.32
C ARG A 140 -15.78 -16.37 -13.73
N GLU A 141 -15.41 -16.67 -14.97
CA GLU A 141 -15.25 -18.04 -15.46
C GLU A 141 -14.16 -18.79 -14.68
N ARG A 142 -12.96 -18.21 -14.57
CA ARG A 142 -11.87 -18.77 -13.76
C ARG A 142 -12.27 -18.99 -12.30
N LYS A 143 -13.02 -18.06 -11.71
CA LYS A 143 -13.53 -18.20 -10.34
C LYS A 143 -14.57 -19.32 -10.23
N ALA A 144 -15.42 -19.49 -11.25
CA ALA A 144 -16.40 -20.56 -11.28
C ALA A 144 -15.72 -21.94 -11.39
N GLU A 145 -14.68 -22.06 -12.22
CA GLU A 145 -13.86 -23.28 -12.32
C GLU A 145 -13.15 -23.58 -11.00
N ALA A 146 -12.42 -22.61 -10.44
CA ALA A 146 -11.76 -22.77 -9.15
C ALA A 146 -12.75 -23.09 -8.01
N GLY A 147 -13.97 -22.55 -8.07
CA GLY A 147 -15.04 -22.85 -7.13
C GLY A 147 -15.59 -24.29 -7.28
N ARG A 148 -15.68 -24.81 -8.50
CA ARG A 148 -16.06 -26.20 -8.77
C ARG A 148 -14.99 -27.17 -8.27
N ASP A 149 -13.73 -26.87 -8.51
CA ASP A 149 -12.58 -27.65 -8.04
C ASP A 149 -12.48 -27.62 -6.51
N ALA A 150 -12.67 -26.45 -5.90
CA ALA A 150 -12.70 -26.34 -4.44
C ALA A 150 -13.87 -27.14 -3.84
N LYS A 151 -15.05 -27.12 -4.47
CA LYS A 151 -16.23 -27.87 -4.02
C LYS A 151 -16.05 -29.38 -4.18
N SER A 152 -15.44 -29.85 -5.26
CA SER A 152 -15.15 -31.27 -5.47
C SER A 152 -14.10 -31.77 -4.48
N VAL A 153 -13.05 -30.98 -4.21
CA VAL A 153 -12.05 -31.27 -3.17
C VAL A 153 -12.68 -31.25 -1.77
N TRP A 154 -13.64 -30.38 -1.50
CA TRP A 154 -14.38 -30.36 -0.23
C TRP A 154 -15.32 -31.55 -0.06
N MET A 155 -16.02 -31.95 -1.13
CA MET A 155 -16.92 -33.13 -1.11
C MET A 155 -16.17 -34.46 -1.02
N GLN A 156 -14.90 -34.51 -1.41
CA GLN A 156 -14.05 -35.70 -1.31
C GLN A 156 -13.22 -35.76 -0.01
N GLN A 157 -13.27 -34.75 0.87
CA GLN A 157 -12.62 -34.84 2.17
C GLN A 157 -13.44 -35.74 3.10
N PRO A 158 -12.92 -36.90 3.53
CA PRO A 158 -13.58 -37.67 4.58
C PRO A 158 -13.56 -36.84 5.88
N GLU A 159 -14.62 -36.96 6.67
CA GLU A 159 -14.80 -36.24 7.95
C GLU A 159 -13.60 -36.38 8.91
N SER A 160 -12.76 -37.41 8.71
CA SER A 160 -11.50 -37.61 9.42
C SER A 160 -10.46 -36.49 9.22
N VAL A 161 -10.47 -35.77 8.10
CA VAL A 161 -9.53 -34.65 7.86
C VAL A 161 -9.99 -33.37 8.56
N ALA A 162 -11.30 -33.17 8.72
CA ALA A 162 -11.85 -32.06 9.49
C ALA A 162 -11.56 -32.22 10.99
N ALA A 163 -11.76 -33.43 11.54
CA ALA A 163 -11.43 -33.76 12.92
C ALA A 163 -9.91 -33.72 13.21
N ALA A 164 -9.07 -34.06 12.22
CA ALA A 164 -7.62 -33.94 12.34
C ALA A 164 -7.12 -32.49 12.28
N LYS A 165 -7.86 -31.58 11.63
CA LYS A 165 -7.54 -30.14 11.61
C LYS A 165 -7.89 -29.46 12.94
N SER A 166 -9.07 -29.71 13.49
CA SER A 166 -9.44 -29.15 14.81
C SER A 166 -8.45 -29.57 15.89
N SER A 167 -8.07 -30.85 15.91
CA SER A 167 -7.09 -31.38 16.87
C SER A 167 -5.70 -30.77 16.70
N ARG A 168 -5.29 -30.42 15.46
CA ARG A 168 -4.00 -29.75 15.20
C ARG A 168 -4.02 -28.28 15.60
N ASP A 169 -5.13 -27.60 15.37
CA ASP A 169 -5.31 -26.20 15.77
C ASP A 169 -5.35 -26.07 17.30
N ASP A 170 -5.98 -27.01 18.01
CA ASP A 170 -5.99 -27.06 19.48
C ASP A 170 -4.58 -27.27 20.07
N ILE A 171 -3.78 -28.13 19.47
CA ILE A 171 -2.38 -28.32 19.87
C ILE A 171 -1.56 -27.04 19.62
N GLY A 172 -1.81 -26.35 18.49
CA GLY A 172 -1.19 -25.08 18.15
C GLY A 172 -1.50 -23.98 19.16
N LEU A 173 -2.78 -23.86 19.56
CA LEU A 173 -3.22 -22.89 20.57
C LEU A 173 -2.64 -23.19 21.95
N LEU A 174 -2.59 -24.47 22.35
CA LEU A 174 -1.95 -24.86 23.61
C LEU A 174 -0.44 -24.54 23.61
N THR A 175 0.24 -24.71 22.48
CA THR A 175 1.65 -24.28 22.35
C THR A 175 1.81 -22.77 22.33
N GLU A 176 0.88 -22.02 21.74
CA GLU A 176 0.90 -20.56 21.74
C GLU A 176 0.66 -19.99 23.15
N LEU A 177 -0.27 -20.58 23.91
CA LEU A 177 -0.59 -20.19 25.29
C LEU A 177 0.50 -20.53 26.32
N ARG A 178 1.48 -21.38 25.97
CA ARG A 178 2.67 -21.61 26.80
C ARG A 178 3.59 -20.38 26.86
N ASN A 179 3.48 -19.45 25.91
CA ASN A 179 4.23 -18.20 25.96
C ASN A 179 3.52 -17.18 26.87
N ALA A 180 4.25 -16.62 27.83
CA ALA A 180 3.73 -15.63 28.77
C ALA A 180 3.19 -14.36 28.08
N SER A 181 3.74 -13.98 26.91
CA SER A 181 3.24 -12.84 26.14
C SER A 181 1.87 -13.14 25.50
N SER A 182 1.72 -14.32 24.89
CA SER A 182 0.47 -14.79 24.28
C SER A 182 -0.63 -15.03 25.31
N LEU A 183 -0.29 -15.56 26.50
CA LEU A 183 -1.22 -15.71 27.61
C LEU A 183 -1.81 -14.35 28.04
N ARG A 184 -0.96 -13.33 28.21
CA ARG A 184 -1.42 -11.97 28.53
C ARG A 184 -2.33 -11.41 27.46
N LYS A 185 -2.00 -11.60 26.18
CA LYS A 185 -2.83 -11.17 25.05
C LYS A 185 -4.19 -11.88 25.03
N ALA A 186 -4.22 -13.18 25.29
CA ALA A 186 -5.46 -13.96 25.36
C ALA A 186 -6.36 -13.51 26.52
N ILE A 187 -5.78 -13.20 27.69
CA ILE A 187 -6.52 -12.64 28.83
C ILE A 187 -7.10 -11.27 28.48
N VAL A 188 -6.29 -10.36 27.92
CA VAL A 188 -6.76 -9.02 27.52
C VAL A 188 -7.87 -9.11 26.48
N LEU A 189 -7.72 -9.99 25.48
CA LEU A 189 -8.76 -10.21 24.46
C LEU A 189 -10.06 -10.74 25.07
N ARG A 190 -9.99 -11.62 26.07
CA ARG A 190 -11.17 -12.10 26.80
C ARG A 190 -11.84 -10.99 27.61
N GLU A 191 -11.09 -10.09 28.23
CA GLU A 191 -11.66 -8.96 28.99
C GLU A 191 -12.31 -7.91 28.06
N VAL A 192 -11.71 -7.65 26.89
CA VAL A 192 -12.22 -6.65 25.94
C VAL A 192 -13.39 -7.18 25.11
N LEU A 193 -13.33 -8.44 24.66
CA LEU A 193 -14.31 -9.04 23.73
C LEU A 193 -15.30 -9.99 24.44
N GLY A 194 -15.07 -10.32 25.72
CA GLY A 194 -15.87 -11.27 26.49
C GLY A 194 -15.51 -12.74 26.25
N THR A 195 -16.29 -13.65 26.83
CA THR A 195 -16.13 -15.10 26.61
C THR A 195 -16.31 -15.43 25.13
N PRO A 196 -15.33 -16.12 24.49
CA PRO A 196 -15.40 -16.45 23.08
C PRO A 196 -16.62 -17.32 22.80
N VAL A 197 -17.21 -17.15 21.62
CA VAL A 197 -18.52 -17.72 21.25
C VAL A 197 -18.54 -19.25 21.31
N GLY A 198 -17.39 -19.92 21.14
CA GLY A 198 -17.26 -21.37 21.25
C GLY A 198 -17.15 -21.94 22.68
N LEU A 199 -17.10 -21.08 23.70
CA LEU A 199 -17.09 -21.45 25.12
C LEU A 199 -18.40 -21.07 25.84
N ARG A 200 -19.44 -20.66 25.09
CA ARG A 200 -20.77 -20.35 25.63
C ARG A 200 -21.70 -21.54 25.50
#